data_AF-A0AAP2DSY4-F1
#
_entry.id   AF-A0AAP2DSY4-F1
#
_cell.length_a   1.000
_cell.length_b   1.000
_cell.length_c   1.000
_cell.angle_alpha   90.00
_cell.angle_beta   90.00
_cell.angle_gamma   90.00
#
_symmetry.space_group_name_H-M   'P 1'
#
loop_
_entity.id
_entity.type
_entity.pdbx_description
1 polymer ?
#
loop_
_entity_poly.entity_id
_entity_poly.type
_entity_poly.pdbx_seq_one_letter_code
_entity_poly.pdbx_strand_id
1 'polypeptide(L)'
;MNSIIERQTEAPIIVIGAGAAGLMAACTLSKNGSHVILLEARNRIGGRICTLPNHEFSHPAEAGAEFIHGDLPITSAMLESAGIRSNAMQGKIFKLDKGRLRKTTSSATSSNSSCKRLRNLRPI
;
A
#
# COMPACT_ATOMS: atom_id res chain seq x y z
N MET A 1 -42.74 8.06 32.78
CA MET A 1 -41.33 8.50 32.73
C MET A 1 -40.71 7.80 31.52
N ASN A 2 -40.74 8.45 30.35
CA ASN A 2 -40.12 7.89 29.15
C ASN A 2 -38.65 8.32 29.16
N SER A 3 -37.74 7.38 29.35
CA SER A 3 -36.32 7.61 29.11
C SER A 3 -36.14 7.80 27.60
N ILE A 4 -35.82 9.03 27.20
CA ILE A 4 -35.27 9.29 25.88
C ILE A 4 -33.89 8.65 25.90
N ILE A 5 -33.77 7.46 25.31
CA ILE A 5 -32.47 6.88 25.01
C ILE A 5 -31.88 7.78 23.92
N GLU A 6 -31.02 8.72 24.32
CA GLU A 6 -30.14 9.40 23.37
C GLU A 6 -29.38 8.31 22.63
N ARG A 7 -29.71 8.12 21.35
CA ARG A 7 -28.88 7.33 20.46
C ARG A 7 -27.55 8.09 20.39
N GLN A 8 -26.53 7.61 21.11
CA GLN A 8 -25.15 7.95 20.80
C GLN A 8 -24.92 7.50 19.36
N THR A 9 -25.06 8.42 18.42
CA THR A 9 -24.63 8.17 17.05
C THR A 9 -23.12 8.06 17.11
N GLU A 10 -22.57 6.86 16.96
CA GLU A 10 -21.13 6.68 16.84
C GLU A 10 -20.62 7.62 15.75
N ALA A 11 -19.74 8.55 16.14
CA ALA A 11 -19.19 9.52 15.21
C ALA A 11 -18.41 8.76 14.12
N PRO A 12 -18.56 9.14 12.84
CA PRO A 12 -17.81 8.51 11.76
C PRO A 12 -16.31 8.69 11.95
N ILE A 13 -15.54 7.63 11.68
CA ILE A 13 -14.09 7.72 11.58
C ILE A 13 -13.74 8.24 10.19
N ILE A 14 -13.03 9.37 10.14
CA ILE A 14 -12.60 9.97 8.87
C ILE A 14 -11.15 9.54 8.58
N VAL A 15 -10.95 8.91 7.41
CA VAL A 15 -9.64 8.58 6.86
C VAL A 15 -9.34 9.53 5.71
N ILE A 16 -8.22 10.25 5.77
CA ILE A 16 -7.80 11.20 4.74
C ILE A 16 -6.67 10.60 3.90
N GLY A 17 -6.92 10.45 2.60
CA GLY A 17 -6.02 9.90 1.58
C GLY A 17 -6.35 8.44 1.24
N ALA A 18 -6.71 8.18 -0.02
CA ALA A 18 -6.98 6.85 -0.56
C ALA A 18 -5.73 6.21 -1.19
N GLY A 19 -4.58 6.36 -0.53
CA GLY A 19 -3.37 5.59 -0.82
C GLY A 19 -3.38 4.22 -0.15
N ALA A 20 -2.32 3.41 -0.34
CA ALA A 20 -2.22 2.06 0.24
C ALA A 20 -2.50 2.01 1.75
N ALA A 21 -1.96 2.95 2.53
CA ALA A 21 -2.17 3.01 3.98
C ALA A 21 -3.62 3.38 4.35
N GLY A 22 -4.21 4.39 3.70
CA GLY A 22 -5.57 4.84 4.01
C GLY A 22 -6.63 3.84 3.56
N LEU A 23 -6.45 3.21 2.39
CA LEU A 23 -7.31 2.09 1.96
C LEU A 23 -7.24 0.93 2.95
N MET A 24 -6.05 0.62 3.47
CA MET A 24 -5.90 -0.41 4.49
C MET A 24 -6.57 -0.04 5.81
N ALA A 25 -6.37 1.18 6.30
CA ALA A 25 -7.03 1.65 7.51
C ALA A 25 -8.56 1.59 7.36
N ALA A 26 -9.10 2.11 6.26
CA ALA A 26 -10.53 2.11 5.99
C ALA A 26 -11.09 0.68 5.87
N CYS A 27 -10.40 -0.22 5.19
CA CYS A 27 -10.77 -1.63 5.06
C CYS A 27 -10.77 -2.33 6.42
N THR A 28 -9.72 -2.16 7.22
CA THR A 28 -9.61 -2.75 8.56
C THR A 28 -10.70 -2.23 9.49
N LEU A 29 -10.93 -0.92 9.54
CA LEU A 29 -11.97 -0.32 10.39
C LEU A 29 -13.38 -0.76 9.95
N SER A 30 -13.65 -0.76 8.65
CA SER A 30 -14.94 -1.19 8.10
C SER A 30 -15.22 -2.67 8.38
N LYS A 31 -14.21 -3.55 8.25
CA LYS A 31 -14.33 -4.97 8.61
C LYS A 31 -14.63 -5.21 10.10
N ASN A 32 -14.25 -4.28 10.97
CA ASN A 32 -14.57 -4.33 12.40
C ASN A 32 -15.90 -3.65 12.76
N GLY A 33 -16.71 -3.27 11.76
CA GLY A 33 -18.05 -2.72 11.97
C GLY A 33 -18.09 -1.20 12.22
N SER A 34 -16.95 -0.51 12.15
CA SER A 34 -16.93 0.96 12.31
C SER A 34 -17.55 1.67 11.12
N HIS A 35 -18.24 2.78 11.37
CA HIS A 35 -18.68 3.70 10.33
C HIS A 35 -17.52 4.58 9.85
N VAL A 36 -17.09 4.40 8.60
CA VAL A 36 -15.87 5.04 8.05
C VAL A 36 -16.20 5.90 6.84
N ILE A 37 -15.65 7.12 6.83
CA ILE A 37 -15.66 8.03 5.68
C ILE A 37 -14.22 8.13 5.15
N LEU A 38 -14.00 7.70 3.91
CA LEU A 38 -12.69 7.85 3.24
C LEU A 38 -12.73 9.04 2.29
N LEU A 39 -11.81 9.99 2.47
CA LEU A 39 -11.68 11.18 1.64
C LEU A 39 -10.39 11.12 0.82
N GLU A 40 -10.46 11.44 -0.47
CA GLU A 40 -9.31 11.56 -1.35
C GLU A 40 -9.42 12.87 -2.14
N ALA A 41 -8.31 13.62 -2.22
CA ALA A 41 -8.29 14.91 -2.89
C ALA A 41 -8.28 14.78 -4.42
N ARG A 42 -7.78 13.64 -4.93
CA ARG A 42 -7.70 13.34 -6.36
C ARG A 42 -8.98 12.66 -6.86
N ASN A 43 -9.18 12.69 -8.17
CA ASN A 43 -10.22 11.93 -8.87
C ASN A 43 -9.89 10.43 -9.01
N ARG A 44 -8.85 9.93 -8.34
CA ARG A 44 -8.39 8.54 -8.39
C ARG A 44 -7.84 8.11 -7.04
N ILE A 45 -7.99 6.83 -6.74
CA ILE A 45 -7.35 6.18 -5.60
C ILE A 45 -5.93 5.71 -5.94
N GLY A 46 -5.23 5.12 -4.96
CA GLY A 46 -3.89 4.53 -5.11
C GLY A 46 -2.75 5.40 -4.57
N GLY A 47 -2.98 6.70 -4.41
CA GLY A 47 -1.98 7.64 -3.91
C GLY A 47 -0.73 7.71 -4.81
N ARG A 48 0.39 7.14 -4.34
CA ARG A 48 1.64 7.04 -5.11
C ARG A 48 1.65 5.89 -6.12
N ILE A 49 0.71 4.94 -6.00
CA ILE A 49 0.48 3.90 -7.01
C ILE A 49 -0.37 4.55 -8.11
N CYS A 50 0.07 4.43 -9.36
CA CYS A 50 -0.51 5.15 -10.47
C CYS A 50 -0.19 4.46 -11.79
N THR A 51 -1.15 3.69 -12.28
CA THR A 51 -1.07 3.04 -13.58
C THR A 51 -1.15 4.07 -14.69
N LEU A 52 -0.12 4.11 -15.52
CA LEU A 52 -0.05 4.87 -16.76
C LEU A 52 -0.69 4.04 -17.88
N PRO A 53 -1.65 4.63 -18.62
CA PRO A 53 -2.39 3.92 -19.66
C PRO A 53 -1.52 3.53 -20.86
N ASN A 54 -1.88 2.41 -21.50
CA ASN A 54 -1.16 1.74 -22.59
C ASN A 54 -1.01 2.55 -23.89
N HIS A 55 -1.58 3.75 -23.98
CA HIS A 55 -1.39 4.58 -25.17
C HIS A 55 0.01 5.22 -25.21
N GLU A 56 0.68 5.33 -24.06
CA GLU A 56 2.04 5.87 -23.95
C GLU A 56 3.12 4.78 -23.89
N PHE A 57 2.74 3.53 -23.60
CA PHE A 57 3.65 2.40 -23.38
C PHE A 57 3.10 1.12 -23.99
N SER A 58 3.98 0.20 -24.42
CA SER A 58 3.56 -1.08 -24.99
C SER A 58 2.74 -1.97 -24.02
N HIS A 59 2.74 -1.65 -22.74
CA HIS A 59 2.03 -2.32 -21.65
C HIS A 59 1.64 -1.28 -20.58
N PRO A 60 0.66 -1.54 -19.69
CA PRO A 60 0.43 -0.68 -18.54
C PRO A 60 1.72 -0.57 -17.72
N ALA A 61 2.15 0.65 -17.44
CA ALA A 61 3.35 0.93 -16.65
C ALA A 61 2.95 1.65 -15.36
N GLU A 62 3.63 1.45 -14.25
CA GLU A 62 3.36 2.20 -13.02
C GLU A 62 4.30 3.39 -12.87
N ALA A 63 3.74 4.57 -12.58
CA ALA A 63 4.53 5.74 -12.16
C ALA A 63 5.00 5.65 -10.69
N GLY A 64 5.02 4.44 -10.12
CA GLY A 64 5.43 4.13 -8.76
C GLY A 64 4.87 2.79 -8.29
N ALA A 65 5.65 2.05 -7.50
CA ALA A 65 5.27 0.72 -6.97
C ALA A 65 4.95 -0.34 -8.05
N GLU A 66 5.75 -0.39 -9.11
CA GLU A 66 5.67 -1.38 -10.20
C GLU A 66 5.71 -2.84 -9.75
N PHE A 67 6.52 -3.15 -8.73
CA PHE A 67 6.79 -4.52 -8.31
C PHE A 67 6.53 -4.72 -6.82
N ILE A 68 5.95 -5.88 -6.50
CA ILE A 68 5.81 -6.41 -5.14
C ILE A 68 7.08 -7.22 -4.83
N HIS A 69 7.78 -6.88 -3.75
CA HIS A 69 9.06 -7.50 -3.39
C HIS A 69 9.02 -8.11 -2.00
N GLY A 70 9.68 -9.27 -1.84
CA GLY A 70 9.84 -9.94 -0.55
C GLY A 70 8.63 -10.79 -0.15
N ASP A 71 8.67 -11.28 1.07
CA ASP A 71 7.57 -12.04 1.68
C ASP A 71 6.61 -11.08 2.39
N LEU A 72 5.40 -10.95 1.85
CA LEU A 72 4.41 -9.96 2.25
C LEU A 72 3.03 -10.62 2.46
N PRO A 73 2.84 -11.37 3.57
CA PRO A 73 1.63 -12.15 3.79
C PRO A 73 0.35 -11.30 3.79
N ILE A 74 0.44 -10.06 4.31
CA ILE A 74 -0.68 -9.11 4.31
C ILE A 74 -1.05 -8.69 2.88
N THR A 75 -0.06 -8.41 2.03
CA THR A 75 -0.30 -8.05 0.62
C THR A 75 -0.85 -9.23 -0.16
N SER A 76 -0.32 -10.44 0.06
CA SER A 76 -0.83 -11.66 -0.59
C SER A 76 -2.29 -11.94 -0.23
N ALA A 77 -2.65 -11.87 1.05
CA ALA A 77 -4.03 -12.05 1.51
C ALA A 77 -4.99 -10.99 0.93
N MET A 78 -4.51 -9.76 0.74
CA MET A 78 -5.29 -8.72 0.06
C MET A 78 -5.51 -9.00 -1.42
N LEU A 79 -4.47 -9.43 -2.13
CA LEU A 79 -4.59 -9.80 -3.55
C LEU A 79 -5.61 -10.92 -3.73
N GLU A 80 -5.55 -11.94 -2.88
CA GLU A 80 -6.51 -13.04 -2.86
C GLU A 80 -7.93 -12.54 -2.56
N SER A 81 -8.11 -11.75 -1.50
CA SER A 81 -9.42 -11.19 -1.12
C SER A 81 -10.02 -10.29 -2.21
N ALA A 82 -9.18 -9.66 -3.03
CA ALA A 82 -9.59 -8.80 -4.14
C ALA A 82 -9.72 -9.55 -5.48
N GLY A 83 -9.42 -10.85 -5.52
CA GLY A 83 -9.39 -11.64 -6.77
C GLY A 83 -8.32 -11.18 -7.78
N ILE A 84 -7.27 -10.51 -7.30
CA ILE A 84 -6.20 -9.97 -8.14
C ILE A 84 -5.10 -11.02 -8.28
N ARG A 85 -4.76 -11.36 -9.52
CA ARG A 85 -3.64 -12.26 -9.83
C ARG A 85 -2.34 -11.47 -9.83
N SER A 86 -1.32 -12.01 -9.14
CA SER A 86 0.06 -11.57 -9.30
C SER A 86 0.80 -12.52 -10.23
N ASN A 87 1.72 -11.99 -11.03
CA ASN A 87 2.58 -12.77 -11.90
C ASN A 87 4.02 -12.68 -11.40
N ALA A 88 4.70 -13.82 -11.32
CA ALA A 88 6.11 -13.85 -10.96
C ALA A 88 6.94 -13.15 -12.05
N MET A 89 7.62 -12.06 -11.70
CA MET A 89 8.55 -11.38 -12.60
C MET A 89 9.98 -11.83 -12.30
N GLN A 90 10.69 -12.27 -13.34
CA GLN A 90 12.12 -12.56 -13.26
C GLN A 90 12.89 -11.46 -13.99
N GLY A 91 13.95 -10.95 -13.35
CA GLY A 91 14.74 -9.86 -13.91
C GLY A 91 16.17 -9.85 -13.38
N LYS A 92 17.05 -9.16 -14.09
CA LYS A 92 18.40 -8.84 -13.63
C LYS A 92 18.39 -7.41 -13.10
N ILE A 93 18.73 -7.23 -11.84
CA ILE A 93 18.90 -5.89 -11.27
C ILE A 93 20.32 -5.43 -11.59
N PHE A 94 20.45 -4.22 -12.13
CA PHE A 94 21.73 -3.57 -12.36
C PHE A 94 21.83 -2.27 -11.56
N LYS A 95 23.01 -1.99 -11.03
CA LYS A 95 23.36 -0.74 -10.36
C LYS A 95 24.36 0.02 -11.24
N LEU A 96 24.05 1.27 -11.55
CA LEU A 96 25.01 2.19 -12.18
C LEU A 96 25.73 2.97 -11.08
N ASP A 97 27.06 2.86 -11.03
CA ASP A 97 27.90 3.59 -10.09
C ASP A 97 29.14 4.11 -10.82
N LYS A 98 29.38 5.43 -10.74
CA LYS A 98 30.49 6.11 -11.43
C LYS A 98 30.64 5.72 -12.91
N GLY A 99 29.54 5.71 -13.65
CA GLY A 99 29.52 5.35 -15.08
C GLY A 99 29.72 3.87 -15.38
N ARG A 100 29.82 2.99 -14.38
CA ARG A 100 29.92 1.54 -14.56
C ARG A 100 28.64 0.85 -14.14
N LEU A 101 28.06 0.09 -15.06
CA LEU A 101 26.95 -0.80 -14.79
C LEU A 101 27.46 -2.07 -14.14
N ARG A 102 26.93 -2.42 -12.97
CA ARG A 102 27.25 -3.66 -12.26
C ARG A 102 25.97 -4.46 -12.05
N LYS A 103 25.98 -5.73 -12.43
CA LYS A 103 24.89 -6.64 -12.09
C LYS A 103 24.87 -6.82 -10.56
N THR A 104 23.73 -6.57 -9.94
CA THR A 104 23.54 -6.85 -8.52
C THR A 104 23.34 -8.35 -8.37
N THR A 105 24.28 -9.03 -7.73
CA THR A 105 24.23 -10.48 -7.48
C THR A 105 23.57 -10.86 -6.16
N SER A 106 23.22 -9.88 -5.32
CA SER A 106 22.45 -10.12 -4.11
C SER A 106 20.95 -9.95 -4.40
N SER A 107 20.16 -11.00 -4.14
CA SER A 107 18.82 -10.80 -3.57
C SER A 107 18.93 -9.69 -2.53
N ALA A 108 18.04 -8.71 -2.54
CA ALA A 108 18.10 -7.57 -1.64
C ALA A 108 17.96 -8.01 -0.16
N THR A 109 19.02 -8.57 0.43
CA THR A 109 19.16 -8.89 1.85
C THR A 109 19.90 -7.79 2.61
N SER A 110 20.17 -6.66 1.94
CA SER A 110 20.75 -5.46 2.55
C SER A 110 19.67 -4.42 2.84
N SER A 111 18.78 -4.69 3.81
CA SER A 111 18.12 -3.61 4.57
C SER A 111 17.61 -4.07 5.94
N ASN A 112 18.39 -4.88 6.66
CA ASN A 112 18.03 -5.26 8.03
C ASN A 112 18.41 -4.22 9.10
N SER A 113 19.25 -3.22 8.79
CA SER A 113 19.62 -2.17 9.76
C SER A 113 18.55 -1.08 9.88
N SER A 114 18.01 -0.60 8.76
CA SER A 114 16.98 0.44 8.72
C SER A 114 15.66 -0.02 9.35
N CYS A 115 15.21 -1.24 9.02
CA CYS A 115 13.98 -1.83 9.58
C CYS A 115 14.11 -2.25 11.06
N LYS A 116 15.33 -2.47 11.58
CA LYS A 116 15.55 -2.66 13.03
C LYS A 116 15.38 -1.35 13.80
N ARG A 117 15.83 -0.23 13.23
CA ARG A 117 15.74 1.09 13.89
C ARG A 117 14.31 1.63 13.97
N LEU A 118 13.49 1.36 12.94
CA LEU A 118 12.07 1.71 12.93
C LEU A 118 11.23 0.94 13.96
N ARG A 119 11.56 -0.33 14.24
CA ARG A 119 10.88 -1.16 15.26
C ARG A 119 11.09 -0.69 16.70
N ASN A 120 12.11 0.13 16.94
CA ASN A 120 12.43 0.68 18.27
C ASN A 120 11.90 2.10 18.49
N LEU A 121 11.22 2.69 17.51
CA LEU A 121 10.54 3.97 17.70
C LEU A 121 9.27 3.72 18.51
N ARG A 122 9.24 4.23 19.74
CA ARG A 122 8.01 4.29 20.52
C ARG A 122 7.06 5.28 19.82
N PRO A 123 5.76 4.99 19.73
CA PRO A 123 4.78 6.01 19.37
C PRO A 123 4.93 7.20 20.31
N ILE A 124 4.94 8.41 19.74
CA ILE A 124 4.87 9.66 20.48
C ILE A 124 3.40 9.87 20.87
#